data_AF-A0A3D2A3U0-F1
#
_entry.id   AF-A0A3D2A3U0-F1
#
_cell.length_a   1.000
_cell.length_b   1.000
_cell.length_c   1.000
_cell.angle_alpha   90.00
_cell.angle_beta   90.00
_cell.angle_gamma   90.00
#
_symmetry.space_group_name_H-M   'P 1'
#
loop_
_entity.id
_entity.type
_entity.pdbx_description
1 polymer ?
#
loop_
_entity_poly.entity_id
_entity_poly.type
_entity_poly.pdbx_seq_one_letter_code
_entity_poly.pdbx_strand_id
1 'polypeptide(L)'
;MSVSSTATRTNLKWLKWLGLTVYKNVKGEKMIEVEYNLMLVLVSYAIAVFGSYVGLNLAIRVPSAKPGNDLYFWVALSSLAIGGAIWSMHYIGMMAVDMKMPVTYDLGLTIVSMLLAVLFVAVGVVIVGRGVPSVAKLLGGGILTGLGVAAMHYTGMASMQMEATMSYNTPLLLTSIAIAIAASIAALWLAFNLRGNLQRFGSAFIMGIAVCGMHYTGMAAMEMQMAHTGEMMSMAHSSSDAFMSSMLIFIGSAIVLSLLWVIASKNAPQKAELVFGE
;
A
#
# COMPACT_ATOMS: atom_id res chain seq x y z
N MET A 1 -31.72 -35.50 -28.73
CA MET A 1 -31.88 -34.05 -29.03
C MET A 1 -31.40 -33.28 -27.82
N SER A 2 -30.15 -32.82 -27.81
CA SER A 2 -29.59 -32.00 -26.73
C SER A 2 -29.82 -30.52 -27.05
N VAL A 3 -30.47 -29.83 -26.11
CA VAL A 3 -30.70 -28.38 -26.17
C VAL A 3 -29.40 -27.72 -25.73
N SER A 4 -28.73 -27.02 -26.66
CA SER A 4 -27.58 -26.18 -26.37
C SER A 4 -28.04 -24.91 -25.64
N SER A 5 -27.62 -24.71 -24.39
CA SER A 5 -27.79 -23.42 -23.73
C SER A 5 -26.77 -22.43 -24.29
N THR A 6 -27.25 -21.52 -25.13
CA THR A 6 -26.49 -20.38 -25.62
C THR A 6 -26.27 -19.40 -24.48
N ALA A 7 -25.19 -19.59 -23.70
CA ALA A 7 -24.73 -18.58 -22.76
C ALA A 7 -24.14 -17.40 -23.57
N THR A 8 -24.83 -16.28 -23.49
CA THR A 8 -24.51 -14.99 -24.08
C THR A 8 -23.09 -14.57 -23.69
N ARG A 9 -22.13 -14.66 -24.62
CA ARG A 9 -20.80 -14.03 -24.48
C ARG A 9 -20.97 -12.52 -24.53
N THR A 10 -21.15 -11.88 -23.37
CA THR A 10 -21.03 -10.43 -23.23
C THR A 10 -19.60 -10.01 -23.53
N ASN A 11 -19.43 -9.31 -24.64
CA ASN A 11 -18.15 -8.86 -25.19
C ASN A 11 -17.66 -7.63 -24.41
N LEU A 12 -17.11 -7.85 -23.21
CA LEU A 12 -16.62 -6.82 -22.27
C LEU A 12 -15.24 -6.24 -22.69
N LYS A 13 -15.10 -5.80 -23.95
CA LYS A 13 -13.85 -5.23 -24.47
C LYS A 13 -13.42 -3.93 -23.78
N TRP A 14 -14.35 -3.21 -23.15
CA TRP A 14 -14.07 -1.95 -22.46
C TRP A 14 -13.36 -2.14 -21.11
N LEU A 15 -13.46 -3.31 -20.47
CA LEU A 15 -12.68 -3.64 -19.26
C LEU A 15 -11.17 -3.72 -19.56
N LYS A 16 -10.78 -4.05 -20.80
CA LYS A 16 -9.38 -4.08 -21.24
C LYS A 16 -8.73 -2.68 -21.27
N TRP A 17 -9.52 -1.64 -21.50
CA TRP A 17 -9.05 -0.24 -21.52
C TRP A 17 -8.80 0.32 -20.11
N LEU A 18 -9.35 -0.31 -19.07
CA LEU A 18 -9.18 0.08 -17.67
C LEU A 18 -7.93 -0.55 -17.00
N GLY A 19 -7.13 -1.35 -17.73
CA GLY A 19 -5.95 -2.01 -17.17
C GLY A 19 -6.25 -3.16 -16.21
N LEU A 20 -7.48 -3.68 -16.23
CA LEU A 20 -7.98 -4.72 -15.30
C LEU A 20 -7.52 -6.14 -15.63
N THR A 21 -6.81 -6.26 -16.74
CA THR A 21 -6.20 -7.48 -17.22
C THR A 21 -4.73 -7.19 -17.47
N VAL A 22 -3.85 -7.70 -16.60
CA VAL A 22 -2.40 -7.61 -16.81
C VAL A 22 -1.91 -8.95 -17.31
N TYR A 23 -1.36 -8.97 -18.52
CA TYR A 23 -0.73 -10.16 -19.06
C TYR A 23 0.65 -10.32 -18.44
N LYS A 24 0.87 -11.39 -17.68
CA LYS A 24 2.19 -11.71 -17.16
C LYS A 24 2.90 -12.65 -18.13
N ASN A 25 4.10 -12.25 -18.53
CA ASN A 25 4.91 -13.00 -19.47
C ASN A 25 5.60 -14.15 -18.73
N VAL A 26 5.10 -15.36 -18.97
CA VAL A 26 5.80 -16.59 -18.59
C VAL A 26 6.81 -16.87 -19.70
N LYS A 27 8.11 -16.77 -19.40
CA LYS A 27 9.14 -17.19 -20.37
C LYS A 27 8.95 -18.67 -20.69
N GLY A 28 8.37 -18.97 -21.86
CA GLY A 28 8.08 -20.33 -22.34
C GLY A 28 6.66 -20.62 -22.83
N GLU A 29 5.93 -19.64 -23.39
CA GLU A 29 4.74 -19.81 -24.27
C GLU A 29 3.32 -19.66 -23.70
N LYS A 30 3.09 -19.15 -22.48
CA LYS A 30 1.73 -18.72 -22.09
C LYS A 30 1.68 -17.45 -21.26
N MET A 31 1.15 -16.38 -21.85
CA MET A 31 0.69 -15.20 -21.11
C MET A 31 -0.48 -15.63 -20.23
N ILE A 32 -0.30 -15.68 -18.91
CA ILE A 32 -1.42 -15.93 -18.00
C ILE A 32 -2.14 -14.61 -17.80
N GLU A 33 -3.45 -14.65 -18.05
CA GLU A 33 -4.35 -13.53 -17.80
C GLU A 33 -4.56 -13.42 -16.29
N VAL A 34 -4.01 -12.37 -15.70
CA VAL A 34 -4.19 -12.06 -14.28
C VAL A 34 -5.37 -11.11 -14.16
N GLU A 35 -6.38 -11.54 -13.40
CA GLU A 35 -7.61 -10.78 -13.17
C GLU A 35 -7.56 -10.11 -11.80
N TYR A 36 -8.12 -8.90 -11.72
CA TYR A 36 -8.24 -8.16 -10.46
C TYR A 36 -9.67 -8.21 -9.93
N ASN A 37 -9.81 -8.59 -8.67
CA ASN A 37 -11.05 -8.37 -7.93
C ASN A 37 -11.17 -6.88 -7.59
N LEU A 38 -11.99 -6.17 -8.38
CA LEU A 38 -12.21 -4.73 -8.22
C LEU A 38 -12.66 -4.33 -6.81
N MET A 39 -13.45 -5.17 -6.15
CA MET A 39 -13.90 -4.87 -4.79
C MET A 39 -12.70 -4.80 -3.84
N LEU A 40 -11.77 -5.76 -3.93
CA LEU A 40 -10.56 -5.76 -3.09
C LEU A 40 -9.61 -4.62 -3.44
N VAL A 41 -9.51 -4.23 -4.72
CA VAL A 41 -8.77 -3.01 -5.14
C VAL A 41 -9.38 -1.75 -4.51
N LEU A 42 -10.70 -1.63 -4.50
CA LEU A 42 -11.37 -0.49 -3.87
C LEU A 42 -11.21 -0.50 -2.34
N VAL A 43 -11.26 -1.67 -1.72
CA VAL A 43 -11.06 -1.85 -0.28
C VAL A 43 -9.62 -1.50 0.12
N SER A 44 -8.61 -1.94 -0.65
CA SER A 44 -7.21 -1.60 -0.42
C SER A 44 -6.98 -0.09 -0.53
N TYR A 45 -7.56 0.53 -1.56
CA TYR A 45 -7.55 1.98 -1.74
C TYR A 45 -8.22 2.71 -0.56
N ALA A 46 -9.39 2.27 -0.13
CA ALA A 46 -10.13 2.88 0.98
C ALA A 46 -9.33 2.86 2.29
N ILE A 47 -8.64 1.75 2.61
CA ILE A 47 -7.75 1.67 3.76
C ILE A 47 -6.55 2.62 3.63
N ALA A 48 -5.94 2.70 2.45
CA ALA A 48 -4.84 3.63 2.22
C ALA A 48 -5.29 5.08 2.43
N VAL A 49 -6.46 5.46 1.91
CA VAL A 49 -7.04 6.80 2.11
C VAL A 49 -7.33 7.05 3.59
N PHE A 50 -8.04 6.14 4.26
CA PHE A 50 -8.42 6.33 5.66
C PHE A 50 -7.19 6.42 6.56
N GLY A 51 -6.22 5.53 6.40
CA GLY A 51 -4.99 5.54 7.16
C GLY A 51 -4.11 6.75 6.89
N SER A 52 -4.05 7.22 5.64
CA SER A 52 -3.38 8.49 5.30
C SER A 52 -4.05 9.66 6.02
N TYR A 53 -5.38 9.73 6.01
CA TYR A 53 -6.11 10.81 6.69
C TYR A 53 -5.87 10.79 8.21
N VAL A 54 -6.00 9.64 8.86
CA VAL A 54 -5.76 9.48 10.30
C VAL A 54 -4.30 9.80 10.64
N GLY A 55 -3.38 9.25 9.87
CA GLY A 55 -1.94 9.41 10.01
C GLY A 55 -1.47 10.87 9.91
N LEU A 56 -1.95 11.61 8.90
CA LEU A 56 -1.66 13.03 8.76
C LEU A 56 -2.18 13.82 9.96
N ASN A 57 -3.39 13.54 10.46
CA ASN A 57 -3.95 14.22 11.64
C ASN A 57 -3.23 13.90 12.96
N LEU A 58 -2.47 12.80 13.01
CA LEU A 58 -1.59 12.49 14.13
C LEU A 58 -0.21 13.14 13.95
N ALA A 59 0.34 13.11 12.74
CA ALA A 59 1.68 13.61 12.42
C ALA A 59 1.85 15.11 12.68
N ILE A 60 0.79 15.91 12.50
CA ILE A 60 0.80 17.36 12.79
C ILE A 60 1.15 17.72 14.24
N ARG A 61 1.17 16.76 15.17
CA ARG A 61 1.56 16.99 16.57
C ARG A 61 3.04 16.87 16.82
N VAL A 62 3.76 16.14 15.97
CA VAL A 62 5.19 15.87 16.12
C VAL A 62 6.03 17.17 16.23
N PRO A 63 5.72 18.26 15.51
CA PRO A 63 6.44 19.53 15.68
C PRO A 63 6.30 20.16 17.06
N SER A 64 5.10 20.13 17.64
CA SER A 64 4.79 20.75 18.94
C SER A 64 4.97 19.81 20.14
N ALA A 65 5.23 18.52 19.91
CA ALA A 65 5.40 17.53 20.96
C ALA A 65 6.64 17.80 21.82
N LYS A 66 6.50 17.61 23.14
CA LYS A 66 7.61 17.74 24.09
C LYS A 66 8.62 16.59 23.88
N PRO A 67 9.94 16.85 23.99
CA PRO A 67 10.94 15.78 23.96
C PRO A 67 10.64 14.68 25.00
N GLY A 68 10.96 13.43 24.66
CA GLY A 68 10.68 12.27 25.50
C GLY A 68 9.37 11.57 25.13
N ASN A 69 8.59 11.16 26.14
CA ASN A 69 7.43 10.28 25.95
C ASN A 69 6.33 10.86 25.04
N ASP A 70 6.09 12.17 25.10
CA ASP A 70 5.07 12.83 24.27
C ASP A 70 5.46 12.77 22.78
N LEU A 71 6.71 13.07 22.43
CA LEU A 71 7.22 12.90 21.08
C LEU A 71 7.12 11.44 20.60
N TYR A 72 7.58 10.48 21.40
CA TYR A 72 7.52 9.06 21.04
C TYR A 72 6.09 8.59 20.83
N PHE A 73 5.15 9.06 21.65
CA PHE A 73 3.73 8.75 21.51
C PHE A 73 3.17 9.22 20.16
N TRP A 74 3.33 10.50 19.80
CA TRP A 74 2.80 11.03 18.54
C TRP A 74 3.48 10.43 17.29
N VAL A 75 4.78 10.17 17.37
CA VAL A 75 5.50 9.48 16.30
C VAL A 75 4.99 8.05 16.14
N ALA A 76 4.85 7.31 17.23
CA ALA A 76 4.35 5.93 17.20
C ALA A 76 2.92 5.83 16.66
N LEU A 77 2.01 6.71 17.09
CA LEU A 77 0.63 6.69 16.59
C LEU A 77 0.56 7.04 15.09
N SER A 78 1.27 8.08 14.67
CA SER A 78 1.27 8.51 13.26
C SER A 78 1.92 7.48 12.35
N SER A 79 3.04 6.88 12.76
CA SER A 79 3.72 5.84 11.98
C SER A 79 2.95 4.52 11.94
N LEU A 80 2.27 4.15 13.03
CA LEU A 80 1.39 2.98 13.04
C LEU A 80 0.20 3.19 12.11
N ALA A 81 -0.40 4.39 12.09
CA ALA A 81 -1.51 4.71 11.19
C ALA A 81 -1.09 4.68 9.71
N ILE A 82 -0.03 5.43 9.35
CA ILE A 82 0.42 5.54 7.96
C ILE A 82 1.06 4.22 7.51
N GLY A 83 2.07 3.72 8.25
CA GLY A 83 2.78 2.50 7.91
C GLY A 83 1.88 1.27 7.91
N GLY A 84 1.01 1.14 8.91
CA GLY A 84 0.01 0.07 8.98
C GLY A 84 -0.98 0.10 7.82
N ALA A 85 -1.42 1.29 7.38
CA ALA A 85 -2.30 1.41 6.22
C ALA A 85 -1.60 1.10 4.88
N ILE A 86 -0.34 1.50 4.71
CA ILE A 86 0.46 1.13 3.54
C ILE A 86 0.64 -0.40 3.48
N TRP A 87 0.99 -1.03 4.61
CA TRP A 87 1.12 -2.49 4.71
C TRP A 87 -0.21 -3.21 4.46
N SER A 88 -1.30 -2.74 5.06
CA SER A 88 -2.63 -3.33 4.88
C SER A 88 -3.11 -3.22 3.43
N MET A 89 -2.95 -2.04 2.83
CA MET A 89 -3.27 -1.83 1.41
C MET A 89 -2.47 -2.81 0.55
N HIS A 90 -1.16 -2.95 0.81
CA HIS A 90 -0.31 -3.86 0.05
C HIS A 90 -0.83 -5.30 0.08
N TYR A 91 -1.15 -5.86 1.25
CA TYR A 91 -1.64 -7.24 1.36
C TYR A 91 -3.04 -7.43 0.78
N ILE A 92 -3.97 -6.50 1.04
CA ILE A 92 -5.31 -6.54 0.42
C ILE A 92 -5.17 -6.42 -1.11
N GLY A 93 -4.25 -5.59 -1.58
CA GLY A 93 -3.93 -5.40 -2.99
C GLY A 93 -3.34 -6.64 -3.65
N MET A 94 -2.46 -7.36 -2.97
CA MET A 94 -1.95 -8.66 -3.44
C MET A 94 -3.06 -9.71 -3.53
N MET A 95 -3.93 -9.79 -2.52
CA MET A 95 -5.07 -10.72 -2.50
C MET A 95 -6.16 -10.35 -3.52
N ALA A 96 -6.15 -9.11 -4.03
CA ALA A 96 -7.03 -8.70 -5.12
C ALA A 96 -6.65 -9.36 -6.46
N VAL A 97 -5.44 -9.92 -6.58
CA VAL A 97 -4.90 -10.46 -7.81
C VAL A 97 -5.15 -11.96 -7.88
N ASP A 98 -5.94 -12.41 -8.86
CA ASP A 98 -6.09 -13.84 -9.14
C ASP A 98 -4.88 -14.34 -9.93
N MET A 99 -3.96 -14.98 -9.20
CA MET A 99 -2.71 -15.51 -9.72
C MET A 99 -2.90 -16.86 -10.46
N LYS A 100 -4.14 -17.36 -10.55
CA LYS A 100 -4.50 -18.65 -11.17
C LYS A 100 -3.78 -19.85 -10.52
N MET A 101 -3.32 -19.68 -9.29
CA MET A 101 -2.70 -20.70 -8.45
C MET A 101 -2.86 -20.35 -6.96
N PRO A 102 -2.80 -21.33 -6.05
CA PRO A 102 -2.79 -21.06 -4.62
C PRO A 102 -1.56 -20.21 -4.23
N VAL A 103 -1.79 -19.18 -3.42
CA VAL A 103 -0.73 -18.34 -2.85
C VAL A 103 -0.93 -18.30 -1.35
N THR A 104 0.09 -18.69 -0.60
CA THR A 104 0.18 -18.51 0.86
C THR A 104 1.26 -17.49 1.19
N TYR A 105 1.38 -17.11 2.46
CA TYR A 105 2.30 -16.06 2.89
C TYR A 105 3.15 -16.53 4.08
N ASP A 106 4.46 -16.29 3.99
CA ASP A 106 5.37 -16.45 5.13
C ASP A 106 5.07 -15.40 6.20
N LEU A 107 4.70 -15.86 7.39
CA LEU A 107 4.31 -14.97 8.48
C LEU A 107 5.48 -14.11 8.99
N GLY A 108 6.71 -14.65 8.99
CA GLY A 108 7.89 -13.93 9.45
C GLY A 108 8.19 -12.74 8.56
N LEU A 109 8.27 -12.95 7.24
CA LEU A 109 8.47 -11.88 6.26
C LEU A 109 7.30 -10.89 6.24
N THR A 110 6.08 -11.36 6.48
CA THR A 110 4.89 -10.50 6.60
C THR A 110 5.01 -9.52 7.79
N ILE A 111 5.49 -10.00 8.93
CA ILE A 111 5.76 -9.16 10.11
C ILE A 111 6.93 -8.21 9.85
N VAL A 112 8.03 -8.69 9.26
CA VAL A 112 9.19 -7.85 8.92
C VAL A 112 8.78 -6.73 7.96
N SER A 113 7.97 -7.05 6.94
CA SER A 113 7.36 -6.08 6.04
C SER A 113 6.60 -4.99 6.80
N MET A 114 5.70 -5.36 7.73
CA MET A 114 4.97 -4.40 8.55
C MET A 114 5.91 -3.50 9.37
N LEU A 115 6.92 -4.09 10.02
CA LEU A 115 7.89 -3.37 10.83
C LEU A 115 8.70 -2.36 10.00
N LEU A 116 9.10 -2.73 8.77
CA LEU A 116 9.78 -1.82 7.85
C LEU A 116 8.91 -0.60 7.53
N ALA A 117 7.63 -0.79 7.20
CA ALA A 117 6.74 0.35 6.94
C ALA A 117 6.61 1.26 8.16
N VAL A 118 6.34 0.72 9.35
CA VAL A 118 6.16 1.52 10.57
C VAL A 118 7.46 2.24 10.95
N LEU A 119 8.60 1.56 10.89
CA LEU A 119 9.90 2.12 11.28
C LEU A 119 10.33 3.26 10.35
N PHE A 120 10.32 3.05 9.04
CA PHE A 120 10.81 4.05 8.09
C PHE A 120 9.88 5.25 7.96
N VAL A 121 8.56 5.07 8.18
CA VAL A 121 7.64 6.18 8.33
C VAL A 121 7.94 6.96 9.61
N ALA A 122 8.17 6.28 10.75
CA ALA A 122 8.52 6.94 12.01
C ALA A 122 9.78 7.81 11.86
N VAL A 123 10.83 7.27 11.23
CA VAL A 123 12.07 8.01 11.00
C VAL A 123 11.83 9.23 10.10
N GLY A 124 11.09 9.09 9.01
CA GLY A 124 10.77 10.22 8.12
C GLY A 124 9.98 11.33 8.82
N VAL A 125 8.97 10.94 9.61
CA VAL A 125 8.16 11.87 10.42
C VAL A 125 9.03 12.62 11.42
N VAL A 126 9.97 11.95 12.09
CA VAL A 126 10.91 12.59 13.02
C VAL A 126 11.88 13.54 12.32
N ILE A 127 12.48 13.10 11.19
CA ILE A 127 13.44 13.92 10.43
C ILE A 127 12.80 15.22 9.98
N VAL A 128 11.60 15.16 9.41
CA VAL A 128 10.93 16.31 8.80
C VAL A 128 10.17 17.14 9.84
N GLY A 129 9.55 16.49 10.81
CA GLY A 129 8.69 17.15 11.79
C GLY A 129 9.43 17.83 12.95
N ARG A 130 10.76 17.73 13.06
CA ARG A 130 11.53 18.27 14.20
C ARG A 130 12.57 19.31 13.81
N GLY A 131 12.69 20.33 14.68
CA GLY A 131 13.63 21.43 14.52
C GLY A 131 13.24 22.40 13.40
N VAL A 132 14.20 23.16 12.89
CA VAL A 132 13.95 24.11 11.80
C VAL A 132 13.58 23.37 10.52
N PRO A 133 12.48 23.76 9.83
CA PRO A 133 12.11 23.24 8.51
C PRO A 133 13.27 23.40 7.52
N SER A 134 13.54 22.37 6.73
CA SER A 134 14.57 22.41 5.70
C SER A 134 14.18 21.52 4.53
N VAL A 135 14.41 22.00 3.31
CA VAL A 135 14.23 21.20 2.09
C VAL A 135 15.12 19.96 2.12
N ALA A 136 16.33 20.07 2.68
CA ALA A 136 17.24 18.92 2.83
C ALA A 136 16.66 17.83 3.76
N LYS A 137 15.97 18.23 4.84
CA LYS A 137 15.27 17.27 5.72
C LYS A 137 14.10 16.61 5.00
N LEU A 138 13.33 17.38 4.22
CA LEU A 138 12.22 16.85 3.45
C LEU A 138 12.69 15.82 2.42
N LEU A 139 13.73 16.16 1.64
CA LEU A 139 14.31 15.24 0.65
C LEU A 139 14.94 14.01 1.32
N GLY A 140 15.77 14.20 2.34
CA GLY A 140 16.42 13.10 3.04
C GLY A 140 15.42 12.16 3.74
N GLY A 141 14.45 12.73 4.46
CA GLY A 141 13.37 11.97 5.11
C GLY A 141 12.48 11.27 4.10
N GLY A 142 12.11 11.93 3.00
CA GLY A 142 11.27 11.35 1.96
C GLY A 142 11.95 10.25 1.15
N ILE A 143 13.24 10.40 0.83
CA ILE A 143 14.03 9.33 0.20
C ILE A 143 14.11 8.12 1.14
N LEU A 144 14.46 8.32 2.40
CA LEU A 144 14.57 7.25 3.37
C LEU A 144 13.23 6.52 3.57
N THR A 145 12.14 7.27 3.77
CA THR A 145 10.79 6.68 3.90
C THR A 145 10.37 5.96 2.63
N GLY A 146 10.64 6.52 1.44
CA GLY A 146 10.31 5.89 0.17
C GLY A 146 11.05 4.58 -0.07
N LEU A 147 12.34 4.54 0.26
CA LEU A 147 13.12 3.30 0.24
C LEU A 147 12.59 2.28 1.25
N GLY A 148 12.17 2.72 2.44
CA GLY A 148 11.52 1.85 3.43
C GLY A 148 10.17 1.29 2.96
N VAL A 149 9.37 2.09 2.27
CA VAL A 149 8.09 1.67 1.67
C VAL A 149 8.33 0.67 0.53
N ALA A 150 9.33 0.91 -0.32
CA ALA A 150 9.74 -0.05 -1.35
C ALA A 150 10.27 -1.35 -0.72
N ALA A 151 11.10 -1.26 0.32
CA ALA A 151 11.60 -2.43 1.05
C ALA A 151 10.43 -3.23 1.66
N MET A 152 9.49 -2.57 2.33
CA MET A 152 8.27 -3.21 2.83
C MET A 152 7.52 -3.96 1.71
N HIS A 153 7.33 -3.30 0.57
CA HIS A 153 6.61 -3.87 -0.57
C HIS A 153 7.31 -5.13 -1.09
N TYR A 154 8.62 -5.07 -1.38
CA TYR A 154 9.33 -6.22 -1.93
C TYR A 154 9.59 -7.32 -0.90
N THR A 155 9.72 -6.99 0.39
CA THR A 155 9.70 -8.01 1.46
C THR A 155 8.32 -8.68 1.55
N GLY A 156 7.23 -7.93 1.39
CA GLY A 156 5.88 -8.49 1.32
C GLY A 156 5.69 -9.39 0.10
N MET A 157 6.20 -8.98 -1.06
CA MET A 157 6.23 -9.82 -2.27
C MET A 157 7.03 -11.11 -2.06
N ALA A 158 8.20 -11.01 -1.41
CA ALA A 158 9.04 -12.16 -1.08
C ALA A 158 8.39 -13.11 -0.05
N SER A 159 7.37 -12.67 0.68
CA SER A 159 6.61 -13.54 1.57
C SER A 159 5.67 -14.49 0.82
N MET A 160 5.36 -14.23 -0.45
CA MET A 160 4.48 -15.10 -1.22
C MET A 160 5.10 -16.47 -1.47
N GLN A 161 4.41 -17.51 -1.04
CA GLN A 161 4.72 -18.90 -1.31
C GLN A 161 3.75 -19.41 -2.38
N MET A 162 4.29 -19.74 -3.54
CA MET A 162 3.55 -20.20 -4.72
C MET A 162 4.40 -21.18 -5.53
N GLU A 163 3.78 -22.04 -6.34
CA GLU A 163 4.48 -22.99 -7.23
C GLU A 163 5.03 -22.32 -8.52
N ALA A 164 5.59 -21.12 -8.36
CA ALA A 164 6.20 -20.34 -9.42
C ALA A 164 7.45 -19.62 -8.91
N THR A 165 8.45 -19.48 -9.77
CA THR A 165 9.60 -18.62 -9.49
C THR A 165 9.27 -17.18 -9.87
N MET A 166 9.61 -16.25 -8.96
CA MET A 166 9.35 -14.82 -9.13
C MET A 166 10.60 -14.10 -9.62
N SER A 167 10.50 -13.38 -10.73
CA SER A 167 11.51 -12.46 -11.21
C SER A 167 10.92 -11.07 -11.42
N TYR A 168 11.77 -10.07 -11.63
CA TYR A 168 11.33 -8.69 -11.79
C TYR A 168 11.88 -8.06 -13.07
N ASN A 169 11.00 -7.37 -13.79
CA ASN A 169 11.35 -6.45 -14.86
C ASN A 169 12.04 -5.22 -14.26
N THR A 170 13.34 -5.07 -14.50
CA THR A 170 14.17 -4.02 -13.87
C THR A 170 13.64 -2.59 -14.11
N PRO A 171 13.23 -2.18 -15.33
CA PRO A 171 12.64 -0.86 -15.55
C PRO A 171 11.41 -0.57 -14.69
N LEU A 172 10.45 -1.50 -14.60
CA LEU A 172 9.24 -1.31 -13.79
C LEU A 172 9.54 -1.35 -12.29
N LEU A 173 10.48 -2.21 -11.87
CA LEU A 173 10.99 -2.27 -10.49
C LEU A 173 11.56 -0.92 -10.05
N LEU A 174 12.43 -0.31 -10.86
CA LEU A 174 13.01 1.00 -10.57
C LEU A 174 11.95 2.11 -10.60
N THR A 175 10.98 2.00 -11.51
CA THR A 175 9.88 2.97 -11.62
C THR A 175 9.01 2.97 -10.36
N SER A 176 8.64 1.81 -9.82
CA SER A 176 7.86 1.75 -8.57
C SER A 176 8.66 2.29 -7.37
N ILE A 177 9.97 2.05 -7.29
CA ILE A 177 10.84 2.64 -6.26
C ILE A 177 10.86 4.17 -6.38
N ALA A 178 10.96 4.70 -7.60
CA ALA A 178 10.90 6.14 -7.83
C ALA A 178 9.54 6.73 -7.42
N ILE A 179 8.44 6.04 -7.72
CA ILE A 179 7.09 6.42 -7.26
C ILE A 179 7.03 6.39 -5.73
N ALA A 180 7.62 5.39 -5.07
CA ALA A 180 7.64 5.29 -3.60
C ALA A 180 8.34 6.50 -2.95
N ILE A 181 9.47 6.92 -3.52
CA ILE A 181 10.23 8.10 -3.07
C ILE A 181 9.43 9.38 -3.29
N ALA A 182 8.90 9.59 -4.50
CA ALA A 182 8.10 10.77 -4.82
C ALA A 182 6.85 10.85 -3.93
N ALA A 183 6.14 9.73 -3.74
CA ALA A 183 4.98 9.62 -2.87
C ALA A 183 5.33 9.94 -1.40
N SER A 184 6.49 9.47 -0.92
CA SER A 184 6.93 9.71 0.46
C SER A 184 7.34 11.17 0.69
N ILE A 185 8.03 11.80 -0.26
CA ILE A 185 8.33 13.23 -0.23
C ILE A 185 7.02 14.03 -0.20
N ALA A 186 6.09 13.72 -1.09
CA ALA A 186 4.78 14.38 -1.16
C ALA A 186 4.00 14.19 0.15
N ALA A 187 3.96 12.98 0.70
CA ALA A 187 3.26 12.66 1.94
C ALA A 187 3.83 13.44 3.14
N LEU A 188 5.15 13.49 3.29
CA LEU A 188 5.80 14.25 4.35
C LEU A 188 5.59 15.76 4.17
N TRP A 189 5.67 16.26 2.95
CA TRP A 189 5.37 17.67 2.66
C TRP A 189 3.93 18.01 3.02
N LEU A 190 2.97 17.18 2.63
CA LEU A 190 1.55 17.32 2.96
C LEU A 190 1.34 17.26 4.49
N ALA A 191 1.98 16.33 5.19
CA ALA A 191 1.86 16.16 6.64
C ALA A 191 2.19 17.45 7.42
N PHE A 192 3.16 18.24 6.94
CA PHE A 192 3.66 19.40 7.68
C PHE A 192 3.31 20.75 7.05
N ASN A 193 2.74 20.78 5.83
CA ASN A 193 2.37 22.02 5.14
C ASN A 193 0.85 22.25 5.00
N LEU A 194 0.00 21.26 5.30
CA LEU A 194 -1.46 21.40 5.18
C LEU A 194 -2.10 22.15 6.35
N ARG A 195 -2.86 23.19 6.03
CA ARG A 195 -3.45 24.12 7.01
C ARG A 195 -4.91 23.82 7.34
N GLY A 196 -5.67 23.25 6.40
CA GLY A 196 -7.12 23.02 6.54
C GLY A 196 -7.54 21.55 6.54
N ASN A 197 -8.64 21.24 7.24
CA ASN A 197 -9.24 19.90 7.28
C ASN A 197 -9.65 19.42 5.87
N LEU A 198 -10.14 20.31 5.01
CA LEU A 198 -10.50 19.98 3.64
C LEU A 198 -9.27 19.63 2.78
N GLN A 199 -8.16 20.33 2.99
CA GLN A 199 -6.90 20.02 2.30
C GLN A 199 -6.36 18.66 2.76
N ARG A 200 -6.48 18.33 4.06
CA ARG A 200 -6.12 17.00 4.61
C ARG A 200 -7.00 15.87 4.10
N PHE A 201 -8.29 16.15 3.94
CA PHE A 201 -9.21 15.19 3.35
C PHE A 201 -8.83 14.93 1.89
N GLY A 202 -8.63 15.98 1.09
CA GLY A 202 -8.19 15.84 -0.31
C GLY A 202 -6.82 15.17 -0.46
N SER A 203 -5.86 15.50 0.40
CA SER A 203 -4.52 14.90 0.36
C SER A 203 -4.53 13.40 0.66
N ALA A 204 -5.48 12.92 1.47
CA ALA A 204 -5.62 11.50 1.76
C ALA A 204 -5.97 10.69 0.50
N PHE A 205 -6.82 11.23 -0.40
CA PHE A 205 -7.11 10.60 -1.69
C PHE A 205 -5.89 10.54 -2.60
N ILE A 206 -5.13 11.64 -2.66
CA ILE A 206 -3.89 11.72 -3.44
C ILE A 206 -2.86 10.72 -2.92
N MET A 207 -2.69 10.64 -1.60
CA MET A 207 -1.82 9.64 -0.96
C MET A 207 -2.29 8.22 -1.27
N GLY A 208 -3.59 7.93 -1.14
CA GLY A 208 -4.15 6.63 -1.52
C GLY A 208 -3.79 6.24 -2.96
N ILE A 209 -3.92 7.19 -3.90
CA ILE A 209 -3.57 6.96 -5.32
C ILE A 209 -2.07 6.70 -5.44
N ALA A 210 -1.23 7.47 -4.77
CA ALA A 210 0.23 7.34 -4.85
C ALA A 210 0.71 6.00 -4.28
N VAL A 211 0.20 5.56 -3.13
CA VAL A 211 0.56 4.28 -2.52
C VAL A 211 0.06 3.12 -3.39
N CYS A 212 -1.17 3.18 -3.90
CA CYS A 212 -1.69 2.17 -4.83
C CYS A 212 -0.88 2.15 -6.14
N GLY A 213 -0.51 3.32 -6.68
CA GLY A 213 0.30 3.44 -7.89
C GLY A 213 1.67 2.77 -7.75
N MET A 214 2.35 2.98 -6.62
CA MET A 214 3.59 2.26 -6.29
C MET A 214 3.36 0.75 -6.28
N HIS A 215 2.35 0.29 -5.53
CA HIS A 215 2.05 -1.12 -5.36
C HIS A 215 1.72 -1.82 -6.69
N TYR A 216 0.81 -1.27 -7.49
CA TYR A 216 0.41 -1.88 -8.76
C TYR A 216 1.50 -1.79 -9.83
N THR A 217 2.37 -0.77 -9.78
CA THR A 217 3.57 -0.72 -10.62
C THR A 217 4.58 -1.81 -10.21
N GLY A 218 4.77 -2.04 -8.91
CA GLY A 218 5.59 -3.15 -8.40
C GLY A 218 5.02 -4.52 -8.77
N MET A 219 3.69 -4.69 -8.70
CA MET A 219 3.00 -5.90 -9.17
C MET A 219 3.15 -6.11 -10.68
N ALA A 220 3.13 -5.03 -11.47
CA ALA A 220 3.35 -5.09 -12.92
C ALA A 220 4.81 -5.43 -13.26
N ALA A 221 5.77 -5.11 -12.39
CA ALA A 221 7.16 -5.51 -12.55
C ALA A 221 7.37 -7.01 -12.34
N MET A 222 6.47 -7.70 -11.64
CA MET A 222 6.61 -9.11 -11.32
C MET A 222 6.34 -10.00 -12.54
N GLU A 223 7.34 -10.78 -12.90
CA GLU A 223 7.29 -11.86 -13.88
C GLU A 223 7.27 -13.20 -13.14
N MET A 224 6.49 -14.16 -13.64
CA MET A 224 6.31 -15.46 -12.99
C MET A 224 6.67 -16.57 -13.97
N GLN A 225 7.40 -17.58 -13.50
CA GLN A 225 7.68 -18.78 -14.27
C GLN A 225 7.16 -20.00 -13.50
N MET A 226 6.16 -20.68 -14.07
CA MET A 226 5.52 -21.84 -13.45
C MET A 226 6.48 -23.03 -13.45
N ALA A 227 6.58 -23.75 -12.32
CA ALA A 227 7.49 -24.89 -12.20
C ALA A 227 7.03 -26.12 -13.03
N HIS A 228 5.72 -26.32 -13.19
CA HIS A 228 5.14 -27.42 -13.98
C HIS A 228 3.88 -26.98 -14.75
N THR A 229 3.76 -27.42 -16.01
CA THR A 229 2.62 -27.15 -16.92
C THR A 229 1.45 -28.13 -16.74
N GLY A 230 1.48 -29.00 -15.73
CA GLY A 230 0.51 -30.08 -15.54
C GLY A 230 -0.55 -29.76 -14.50
N GLU A 231 -1.82 -29.83 -14.95
CA GLU A 231 -3.06 -29.86 -14.15
C GLU A 231 -3.43 -28.59 -13.36
N MET A 232 -4.30 -27.77 -13.97
CA MET A 232 -5.10 -26.77 -13.25
C MET A 232 -6.01 -27.48 -12.23
N MET A 233 -5.55 -27.61 -10.99
CA MET A 233 -6.39 -28.06 -9.87
C MET A 233 -7.56 -27.08 -9.66
N SER A 234 -8.73 -27.62 -9.29
CA SER A 234 -9.98 -26.88 -9.08
C SER A 234 -9.81 -25.66 -8.16
N MET A 235 -10.04 -24.46 -8.73
CA MET A 235 -9.75 -23.13 -8.18
C MET A 235 -10.83 -22.56 -7.24
N ALA A 236 -11.87 -23.32 -6.90
CA ALA A 236 -13.00 -22.78 -6.13
C ALA A 236 -12.66 -22.49 -4.65
N HIS A 237 -11.68 -23.20 -4.07
CA HIS A 237 -11.30 -23.03 -2.66
C HIS A 237 -10.27 -21.92 -2.40
N SER A 238 -9.41 -21.58 -3.37
CA SER A 238 -8.35 -20.57 -3.15
C SER A 238 -8.88 -19.13 -3.12
N SER A 239 -9.92 -18.83 -3.91
CA SER A 239 -10.51 -17.50 -3.99
C SER A 239 -11.33 -17.10 -2.75
N SER A 240 -12.03 -18.06 -2.12
CA SER A 240 -12.76 -17.82 -0.87
C SER A 240 -11.83 -17.52 0.30
N ASP A 241 -10.69 -18.19 0.37
CA ASP A 241 -9.72 -18.03 1.45
C ASP A 241 -9.01 -16.67 1.36
N ALA A 242 -8.58 -16.26 0.17
CA ALA A 242 -8.01 -14.93 -0.06
C ALA A 242 -9.00 -13.80 0.27
N PHE A 243 -10.28 -13.97 -0.06
CA PHE A 243 -11.32 -13.00 0.32
C PHE A 243 -11.53 -12.93 1.83
N MET A 244 -11.53 -14.06 2.53
CA MET A 244 -11.68 -14.08 3.99
C MET A 244 -10.46 -13.46 4.69
N SER A 245 -9.23 -13.80 4.28
CA SER A 245 -8.01 -13.21 4.83
C SER A 245 -7.92 -11.71 4.58
N SER A 246 -8.26 -11.24 3.38
CA SER A 246 -8.29 -9.80 3.08
C SER A 246 -9.34 -9.06 3.90
N MET A 247 -10.50 -9.67 4.14
CA MET A 247 -11.52 -9.09 5.01
C MET A 247 -11.07 -9.01 6.47
N LEU A 248 -10.35 -10.02 6.99
CA LEU A 248 -9.79 -9.98 8.34
C LEU A 248 -8.74 -8.88 8.50
N ILE A 249 -7.82 -8.75 7.53
CA ILE A 249 -6.84 -7.66 7.51
C ILE A 249 -7.56 -6.31 7.44
N PHE A 250 -8.55 -6.18 6.55
CA PHE A 250 -9.35 -4.96 6.42
C PHE A 250 -10.04 -4.58 7.73
N ILE A 251 -10.77 -5.51 8.35
CA ILE A 251 -11.50 -5.25 9.61
C ILE A 251 -10.52 -4.90 10.73
N GLY A 252 -9.44 -5.68 10.90
CA GLY A 252 -8.42 -5.41 11.90
C GLY A 252 -7.80 -4.02 11.75
N SER A 253 -7.41 -3.67 10.52
CA SER A 253 -6.84 -2.36 10.22
C SER A 253 -7.87 -1.23 10.37
N ALA A 254 -9.12 -1.44 9.96
CA ALA A 254 -10.20 -0.47 10.14
C ALA A 254 -10.48 -0.19 11.63
N ILE A 255 -10.45 -1.21 12.49
CA ILE A 255 -10.60 -1.07 13.94
C ILE A 255 -9.43 -0.24 14.50
N VAL A 256 -8.19 -0.63 14.20
CA VAL A 256 -6.99 0.10 14.68
C VAL A 256 -7.02 1.55 14.21
N LEU A 257 -7.28 1.80 12.93
CA LEU A 257 -7.36 3.16 12.38
C LEU A 257 -8.51 3.97 12.99
N SER A 258 -9.65 3.35 13.30
CA SER A 258 -10.77 4.02 13.98
C SER A 258 -10.41 4.41 15.41
N LEU A 259 -9.70 3.57 16.15
CA LEU A 259 -9.19 3.91 17.48
C LEU A 259 -8.18 5.06 17.43
N LEU A 260 -7.25 5.00 16.47
CA LEU A 260 -6.28 6.08 16.22
C LEU A 260 -6.96 7.38 15.80
N TRP A 261 -8.05 7.31 15.02
CA TRP A 261 -8.87 8.45 14.66
C TRP A 261 -9.56 9.09 15.87
N VAL A 262 -10.10 8.30 16.79
CA VAL A 262 -10.68 8.82 18.05
C VAL A 262 -9.62 9.58 18.85
N ILE A 263 -8.39 9.08 18.91
CA ILE A 263 -7.27 9.79 19.57
C ILE A 263 -6.91 11.08 18.81
N ALA A 264 -6.85 11.02 17.48
CA ALA A 264 -6.53 12.18 16.64
C ALA A 264 -7.56 13.31 16.80
N SER A 265 -8.85 12.97 16.71
CA SER A 265 -9.99 13.91 16.79
C SER A 265 -10.13 14.56 18.15
N LYS A 266 -9.94 13.81 19.25
CA LYS A 266 -10.01 14.38 20.62
C LYS A 266 -8.92 15.38 20.93
N ASN A 267 -7.80 15.31 20.23
CA ASN A 267 -6.64 16.14 20.57
C ASN A 267 -6.33 17.21 19.51
N ALA A 268 -7.09 17.31 18.40
CA ALA A 268 -6.76 18.09 17.20
C ALA A 268 -6.11 19.46 17.51
N PRO A 269 -4.89 19.76 17.00
CA PRO A 269 -4.22 21.00 17.35
C PRO A 269 -4.84 22.17 16.60
N GLN A 270 -4.93 23.34 17.25
CA GLN A 270 -5.54 24.54 16.66
C GLN A 270 -4.68 25.24 15.59
N LYS A 271 -3.38 24.92 15.45
CA LYS A 271 -2.48 25.31 14.35
C LYS A 271 -1.12 24.63 14.57
N ALA A 272 -0.57 23.96 13.56
CA ALA A 272 0.85 23.58 13.51
C ALA A 272 1.43 24.24 12.25
N GLU A 273 2.48 25.04 12.42
CA GLU A 273 3.01 25.91 11.37
C GLU A 273 4.48 25.55 11.12
N LEU A 274 4.76 24.88 10.00
CA LEU A 274 6.12 24.67 9.48
C LEU A 274 6.10 25.06 8.00
N VAL A 275 6.66 26.22 7.68
CA VAL A 275 6.81 26.69 6.29
C VAL A 275 8.21 26.33 5.82
N PHE A 276 8.33 25.62 4.70
CA PHE A 276 9.61 25.35 4.06
C PHE A 276 9.93 26.48 3.07
N GLY A 277 11.02 27.21 3.31
CA GLY A 277 11.55 28.22 2.40
C GLY A 277 11.27 29.66 2.82
N GLU A 278 12.27 30.26 3.48
CA GLU A 278 12.76 31.62 3.17
C GLU A 278 14.17 31.46 2.57
#